data_AF-A0A7W6A0E3-F1
#
_entry.id   AF-A0A7W6A0E3-F1
#
_cell.length_a   1.000
_cell.length_b   1.000
_cell.length_c   1.000
_cell.angle_alpha   90.00
_cell.angle_beta   90.00
_cell.angle_gamma   90.00
#
_symmetry.space_group_name_H-M   'P 1'
#
loop_
_entity.id
_entity.type
_entity.pdbx_description
1 polymer ?
#
loop_
_entity_poly.entity_id
_entity_poly.type
_entity_poly.pdbx_seq_one_letter_code
_entity_poly.pdbx_strand_id
1 'polypeptide(L)'
;MSPVRAASFARIALGHVTRPYPHKADHVMAAETDGYSLQQMHPIFFGSYDWHSCVHGYWLLARIRQLYPELPEASAIDALFADAFTSDKVEAERAYLDRPAARTFERPYGWAWLLMLHGLVTVLRRSPERFKLAAGDRRDDQAY
;
A
#
# COMPACT_ATOMS: atom_id res chain seq x y z
N MET A 1 -9.36 12.83 11.72
CA MET A 1 -8.46 13.54 10.78
C MET A 1 -9.33 14.35 9.83
N SER A 2 -8.92 15.54 9.38
CA SER A 2 -9.75 16.32 8.44
C SER A 2 -9.55 15.82 7.00
N PRO A 3 -10.54 16.02 6.09
CA PRO A 3 -10.40 15.68 4.68
C PRO A 3 -9.18 16.35 4.02
N VAL A 4 -8.89 17.61 4.35
CA VAL A 4 -7.73 18.35 3.84
C VAL A 4 -6.41 17.67 4.23
N ARG A 5 -6.29 17.22 5.48
CA ARG A 5 -5.08 16.51 5.95
C ARG A 5 -4.97 15.11 5.34
N ALA A 6 -6.09 14.40 5.20
CA ALA A 6 -6.15 13.12 4.52
C ALA A 6 -5.68 13.21 3.07
N ALA A 7 -6.16 14.22 2.34
CA ALA A 7 -5.76 14.50 0.96
C ALA A 7 -4.25 14.81 0.86
N SER A 8 -3.70 15.60 1.79
CA SER A 8 -2.26 15.86 1.83
C SER A 8 -1.44 14.58 2.05
N PHE A 9 -1.86 13.69 2.95
CA PHE A 9 -1.21 12.39 3.15
C PHE A 9 -1.33 11.47 1.93
N ALA A 10 -2.49 11.45 1.27
CA ALA A 10 -2.68 10.71 0.03
C ALA A 10 -1.70 11.17 -1.05
N ARG A 11 -1.61 12.49 -1.28
CA ARG A 11 -0.70 13.06 -2.29
C ARG A 11 0.77 12.78 -1.99
N ILE A 12 1.18 12.82 -0.72
CA ILE A 12 2.54 12.43 -0.32
C ILE A 12 2.80 10.98 -0.70
N ALA A 13 1.93 10.06 -0.29
CA ALA A 13 2.11 8.64 -0.56
C ALA A 13 2.08 8.31 -2.06
N LEU A 14 1.09 8.83 -2.79
CA LEU A 14 1.01 8.70 -4.25
C LEU A 14 2.28 9.22 -4.95
N GLY A 15 2.93 10.24 -4.40
CA GLY A 15 4.16 10.81 -4.96
C GLY A 15 5.42 9.96 -4.81
N HIS A 16 5.41 8.90 -4.00
CA HIS A 16 6.62 8.09 -3.75
C HIS A 16 6.46 6.58 -3.94
N VAL A 17 5.26 6.00 -3.80
CA VAL A 17 5.05 4.53 -3.86
C VAL A 17 5.38 3.89 -5.22
N THR A 18 5.56 4.69 -6.27
CA THR A 18 6.02 4.24 -7.60
C THR A 18 7.34 4.88 -8.03
N ARG A 19 8.03 5.57 -7.10
CA ARG A 19 9.31 6.24 -7.37
C ARG A 19 10.47 5.29 -7.02
N PRO A 20 11.27 4.82 -7.99
CA PRO A 20 12.26 3.77 -7.75
C PRO A 20 13.51 4.21 -6.97
N TYR A 21 13.81 5.51 -6.91
CA TYR A 21 15.04 6.01 -6.27
C TYR A 21 14.84 7.29 -5.46
N PRO A 22 15.58 7.47 -4.33
CA PRO A 22 16.56 6.54 -3.75
C PRO A 22 15.89 5.32 -3.09
N HIS A 23 16.58 4.16 -3.08
CA HIS A 23 16.07 2.89 -2.51
C HIS A 23 17.16 2.10 -1.78
N LYS A 24 16.80 1.50 -0.64
CA LYS A 24 17.61 0.58 0.17
C LYS A 24 17.08 -0.85 0.01
N ALA A 25 17.89 -1.72 -0.60
CA ALA A 25 17.48 -3.03 -1.13
C ALA A 25 17.20 -4.13 -0.09
N ASP A 26 17.86 -4.12 1.07
CA ASP A 26 17.86 -5.21 2.07
C ASP A 26 17.83 -6.63 1.49
N HIS A 27 18.63 -6.81 0.43
CA HIS A 27 18.74 -8.04 -0.33
C HIS A 27 19.98 -8.83 0.08
N VAL A 28 19.77 -10.10 0.44
CA VAL A 28 20.86 -11.05 0.67
C VAL A 28 21.17 -11.77 -0.64
N MET A 29 22.43 -11.65 -1.09
CA MET A 29 22.98 -12.39 -2.23
C MET A 29 23.57 -13.72 -1.73
N ALA A 30 23.09 -14.85 -2.26
CA ALA A 30 23.60 -16.18 -1.89
C ALA A 30 24.71 -16.69 -2.83
N ALA A 31 24.79 -16.12 -4.03
CA ALA A 31 25.80 -16.43 -5.05
C ALA A 31 26.09 -15.20 -5.91
N GLU A 32 27.17 -15.21 -6.71
CA GLU A 32 27.50 -14.11 -7.63
C GLU A 32 26.40 -13.84 -8.67
N THR A 33 25.60 -14.85 -8.99
CA THR A 33 24.46 -14.74 -9.91
C THR A 33 23.22 -14.08 -9.30
N ASP A 34 23.19 -13.85 -7.98
CA ASP A 34 22.08 -13.18 -7.28
C ASP A 34 22.17 -11.65 -7.47
N GLY A 35 22.16 -11.20 -8.72
CA GLY A 35 22.10 -9.77 -9.03
C GLY A 35 20.79 -9.15 -8.52
N TYR A 36 20.86 -7.93 -7.97
CA TYR A 36 19.69 -7.21 -7.48
C TYR A 36 19.05 -6.36 -8.58
N SER A 37 17.76 -6.59 -8.82
CA SER A 37 16.95 -5.76 -9.70
C SER A 37 15.63 -5.42 -9.03
N LEU A 38 15.53 -4.19 -8.55
CA LEU A 38 14.46 -3.71 -7.69
C LEU A 38 13.06 -3.99 -8.25
N GLN A 39 12.77 -3.54 -9.48
CA GLN A 39 11.45 -3.72 -10.08
C GLN A 39 11.16 -5.15 -10.53
N GLN A 40 12.19 -5.97 -10.75
CA GLN A 40 12.01 -7.39 -11.06
C GLN A 40 11.71 -8.21 -9.80
N MET A 41 12.38 -7.89 -8.68
CA MET A 41 12.21 -8.59 -7.41
C MET A 41 10.98 -8.12 -6.64
N HIS A 42 10.67 -6.82 -6.70
CA HIS A 42 9.59 -6.18 -5.95
C HIS A 42 8.71 -5.30 -6.84
N PRO A 43 8.01 -5.87 -7.84
CA PRO A 43 7.26 -5.08 -8.82
C PRO A 43 6.07 -4.30 -8.23
N ILE A 44 5.64 -4.61 -7.00
CA ILE A 44 4.58 -3.87 -6.29
C ILE A 44 5.21 -2.85 -5.35
N PHE A 45 6.19 -3.31 -4.56
CA PHE A 45 6.75 -2.56 -3.44
C PHE A 45 8.15 -2.02 -3.74
N PHE A 46 8.41 -1.60 -4.99
CA PHE A 46 9.69 -1.01 -5.38
C PHE A 46 9.83 0.47 -5.07
N GLY A 47 8.72 1.20 -4.91
CA GLY A 47 8.78 2.62 -4.64
C GLY A 47 9.19 2.93 -3.20
N SER A 48 9.33 4.22 -2.89
CA SER A 48 9.75 4.69 -1.55
C SER A 48 11.21 4.34 -1.22
N TYR A 49 11.63 4.68 0.01
CA TYR A 49 13.02 4.49 0.44
C TYR A 49 13.39 3.02 0.64
N ASP A 50 12.46 2.18 1.08
CA ASP A 50 12.63 0.73 1.22
C ASP A 50 11.29 0.00 1.08
N TRP A 51 11.35 -1.32 0.98
CA TRP A 51 10.20 -2.19 0.76
C TRP A 51 9.10 -1.99 1.82
N HIS A 52 9.45 -2.05 3.11
CA HIS A 52 8.49 -1.80 4.20
C HIS A 52 7.82 -0.44 4.04
N SER A 53 8.60 0.62 3.83
CA SER A 53 8.06 1.98 3.71
C SER A 53 7.05 2.08 2.57
N CYS A 54 7.30 1.36 1.48
CA CYS A 54 6.36 1.23 0.37
C CYS A 54 5.07 0.53 0.80
N VAL A 55 5.17 -0.63 1.45
CA VAL A 55 4.00 -1.38 1.98
C VAL A 55 3.16 -0.50 2.93
N HIS A 56 3.81 0.25 3.82
CA HIS A 56 3.13 1.20 4.69
C HIS A 56 2.44 2.32 3.91
N GLY A 57 3.06 2.84 2.84
CA GLY A 57 2.45 3.79 1.91
C GLY A 57 1.17 3.25 1.27
N TYR A 58 1.19 2.01 0.75
CA TYR A 58 0.00 1.34 0.25
C TYR A 58 -1.06 1.18 1.34
N TRP A 59 -0.69 0.78 2.56
CA TRP A 59 -1.64 0.68 3.68
C TRP A 59 -2.30 2.03 3.99
N LEU A 60 -1.53 3.11 4.03
CA LEU A 60 -2.03 4.46 4.27
C LEU A 60 -3.02 4.86 3.18
N LEU A 61 -2.72 4.61 1.91
CA LEU A 61 -3.61 4.89 0.78
C LEU A 61 -4.91 4.10 0.88
N ALA A 62 -4.85 2.79 1.15
CA ALA A 62 -6.04 1.97 1.39
C ALA A 62 -6.86 2.49 2.57
N ARG A 63 -6.20 2.97 3.64
CA ARG A 63 -6.88 3.49 4.83
C ARG A 63 -7.55 4.83 4.58
N ILE A 64 -6.92 5.71 3.81
CA ILE A 64 -7.53 6.97 3.37
C ILE A 64 -8.71 6.66 2.46
N ARG A 65 -8.55 5.76 1.49
CA ARG A 65 -9.61 5.34 0.58
C ARG A 65 -10.83 4.76 1.31
N GLN A 66 -10.60 4.07 2.42
CA GLN A 66 -11.64 3.55 3.29
C GLN A 66 -12.38 4.65 4.07
N LEU A 67 -11.63 5.60 4.64
CA LEU A 67 -12.18 6.59 5.57
C LEU A 67 -12.76 7.83 4.86
N TYR A 68 -12.27 8.16 3.67
CA TYR A 68 -12.64 9.34 2.91
C TYR A 68 -12.89 8.97 1.43
N PRO A 69 -13.95 8.20 1.14
CA PRO A 69 -14.23 7.70 -0.21
C PRO A 69 -14.49 8.82 -1.23
N GLU A 70 -14.94 10.00 -0.78
CA GLU A 70 -15.27 11.15 -1.62
C GLU A 70 -14.08 12.09 -1.90
N LEU A 71 -12.86 11.73 -1.49
CA LEU A 71 -11.69 12.55 -1.82
C LEU A 71 -11.41 12.53 -3.33
N PRO A 72 -10.99 13.66 -3.93
CA PRO A 72 -10.57 13.68 -5.33
C PRO A 72 -9.46 12.65 -5.65
N GLU A 73 -8.57 12.37 -4.68
CA GLU A 73 -7.50 11.39 -4.82
C GLU A 73 -7.97 9.93 -4.86
N ALA A 74 -9.24 9.63 -4.53
CA ALA A 74 -9.75 8.26 -4.48
C ALA A 74 -9.57 7.51 -5.81
N SER A 75 -9.83 8.19 -6.94
CA SER A 75 -9.65 7.61 -8.28
C SER A 75 -8.20 7.26 -8.60
N ALA A 76 -7.25 8.10 -8.19
CA ALA A 76 -5.82 7.84 -8.36
C ALA A 76 -5.34 6.68 -7.49
N ILE A 77 -5.89 6.56 -6.27
CA ILE A 77 -5.63 5.41 -5.39
C ILE A 77 -6.16 4.13 -6.03
N ASP A 78 -7.40 4.13 -6.51
CA ASP A 78 -8.02 2.95 -7.13
C ASP A 78 -7.23 2.50 -8.38
N ALA A 79 -6.79 3.44 -9.22
CA ALA A 79 -5.95 3.17 -10.38
C ALA A 79 -4.57 2.59 -9.99
N LEU A 80 -3.92 3.15 -8.97
CA LEU A 80 -2.65 2.63 -8.46
C LEU A 80 -2.80 1.17 -7.99
N PHE A 81 -3.84 0.87 -7.22
CA PHE A 81 -4.06 -0.50 -6.73
C PHE A 81 -4.37 -1.48 -7.85
N ALA A 82 -5.12 -1.06 -8.87
CA ALA A 82 -5.41 -1.88 -10.04
C ALA A 82 -4.14 -2.21 -10.85
N ASP A 83 -3.21 -1.26 -11.00
CA ASP A 83 -1.93 -1.52 -11.64
C ASP A 83 -0.99 -2.38 -10.76
N ALA A 84 -0.91 -2.09 -9.47
CA ALA A 84 0.07 -2.71 -8.58
C ALA A 84 -0.27 -4.16 -8.24
N PHE A 85 -1.54 -4.50 -7.98
CA PHE A 85 -1.95 -5.81 -7.48
C PHE A 85 -2.49 -6.74 -8.56
N THR A 86 -1.73 -6.93 -9.63
CA THR A 86 -2.01 -7.97 -10.64
C THR A 86 -1.49 -9.34 -10.17
N SER A 87 -2.07 -10.43 -10.69
CA SER A 87 -1.63 -11.80 -10.36
C SER A 87 -0.13 -12.00 -10.58
N ASP A 88 0.40 -11.49 -11.71
CA ASP A 88 1.81 -11.65 -12.06
C ASP A 88 2.75 -10.90 -11.10
N LYS A 89 2.41 -9.65 -10.75
CA LYS A 89 3.22 -8.85 -9.81
C LYS A 89 3.18 -9.45 -8.40
N VAL A 90 2.01 -9.95 -7.97
CA VAL A 90 1.87 -10.63 -6.67
C VAL A 90 2.71 -11.91 -6.64
N GLU A 91 2.72 -12.68 -7.73
CA GLU A 91 3.52 -13.90 -7.79
C GLU A 91 5.02 -13.61 -7.72
N ALA A 92 5.48 -12.54 -8.37
CA ALA A 92 6.89 -12.13 -8.27
C ALA A 92 7.30 -11.74 -6.84
N GLU A 93 6.47 -10.96 -6.11
CA GLU A 93 6.73 -10.65 -4.70
C GLU A 93 6.78 -11.92 -3.83
N ARG A 94 5.86 -12.87 -4.07
CA ARG A 94 5.86 -14.17 -3.37
C ARG A 94 7.12 -14.97 -3.67
N ALA A 95 7.51 -15.08 -4.93
CA ALA A 95 8.70 -15.81 -5.36
C ALA A 95 9.97 -15.27 -4.71
N TYR A 96 10.07 -13.95 -4.48
CA TYR A 96 11.17 -13.37 -3.73
C TYR A 96 11.20 -13.87 -2.27
N LEU A 97 10.06 -13.85 -1.59
CA LEU A 97 9.93 -14.26 -0.19
C LEU A 97 10.18 -15.76 0.01
N ASP A 98 9.92 -16.58 -1.02
CA ASP A 98 10.18 -18.02 -1.01
C ASP A 98 11.68 -18.38 -1.15
N ARG A 99 12.55 -17.40 -1.50
CA ARG A 99 14.01 -17.64 -1.58
C ARG A 99 14.55 -18.06 -0.20
N PRO A 100 15.40 -19.10 -0.12
CA PRO A 100 16.03 -19.51 1.15
C PRO A 100 16.83 -18.40 1.85
N ALA A 101 17.40 -17.47 1.08
CA ALA A 101 18.15 -16.33 1.61
C ALA A 101 17.24 -15.21 2.18
N ALA A 102 15.92 -15.23 1.90
CA ALA A 102 14.97 -14.21 2.32
C ALA A 102 14.22 -14.55 3.64
N ARG A 103 14.59 -15.64 4.34
CA ARG A 103 13.88 -16.10 5.57
C ARG A 103 13.70 -15.06 6.67
N THR A 104 14.61 -14.09 6.76
CA THR A 104 14.59 -13.01 7.76
C THR A 104 14.24 -11.65 7.16
N PHE A 105 14.00 -11.58 5.84
CA PHE A 105 13.68 -10.34 5.14
C PHE A 105 12.48 -9.66 5.80
N GLU A 106 12.67 -8.40 6.19
CA GLU A 106 11.62 -7.51 6.69
C GLU A 106 10.90 -8.00 7.98
N ARG A 107 11.48 -8.97 8.69
CA ARG A 107 10.95 -9.44 9.98
C ARG A 107 11.47 -8.56 11.13
N PRO A 108 10.61 -8.13 12.07
CA PRO A 108 9.16 -8.36 12.11
C PRO A 108 8.33 -7.26 11.41
N TYR A 109 8.89 -6.08 11.20
CA TYR A 109 8.10 -4.87 10.97
C TYR A 109 7.48 -4.78 9.58
N GLY A 110 8.21 -5.09 8.51
CA GLY A 110 7.63 -5.10 7.17
C GLY A 110 6.54 -6.16 7.02
N TRP A 111 6.70 -7.30 7.68
CA TRP A 111 5.64 -8.32 7.75
C TRP A 111 4.39 -7.82 8.47
N ALA A 112 4.55 -7.09 9.57
CA ALA A 112 3.42 -6.48 10.26
C ALA A 112 2.65 -5.52 9.34
N TRP A 113 3.34 -4.70 8.56
CA TRP A 113 2.69 -3.80 7.60
C TRP A 113 2.01 -4.56 6.44
N LEU A 114 2.64 -5.60 5.93
CA LEU A 114 2.04 -6.43 4.87
C LEU A 114 0.74 -7.08 5.35
N LEU A 115 0.73 -7.61 6.57
CA LEU A 115 -0.47 -8.19 7.18
C LEU A 115 -1.56 -7.14 7.45
N MET A 116 -1.17 -5.95 7.90
CA MET A 116 -2.09 -4.82 8.08
C MET A 116 -2.72 -4.39 6.75
N LEU A 117 -1.93 -4.31 5.68
CA LEU A 117 -2.39 -4.03 4.32
C LEU A 117 -3.37 -5.10 3.84
N HIS A 118 -2.98 -6.37 3.97
CA HIS A 118 -3.82 -7.50 3.59
C HIS A 118 -5.18 -7.49 4.32
N GLY A 119 -5.16 -7.29 5.64
CA GLY A 119 -6.37 -7.24 6.45
C GLY A 119 -7.30 -6.11 6.01
N LEU A 120 -6.75 -4.92 5.79
CA LEU A 120 -7.52 -3.76 5.35
C LEU A 120 -8.14 -3.94 3.95
N VAL A 121 -7.35 -4.41 2.98
CA VAL A 121 -7.83 -4.66 1.61
C VAL A 121 -8.90 -5.75 1.59
N THR A 122 -8.77 -6.78 2.44
CA THR A 122 -9.78 -7.83 2.59
C THR A 122 -11.11 -7.28 3.09
N VAL A 123 -11.08 -6.33 4.04
CA VAL A 123 -12.30 -5.65 4.52
C VAL A 123 -12.92 -4.81 3.40
N LEU A 124 -12.12 -4.04 2.66
CA LEU A 124 -12.61 -3.22 1.53
C LEU A 124 -13.32 -4.06 0.46
N ARG A 125 -12.74 -5.21 0.09
CA ARG A 125 -13.33 -6.12 -0.91
C ARG A 125 -14.66 -6.72 -0.47
N ARG A 126 -14.84 -6.97 0.83
CA ARG A 126 -16.04 -7.64 1.38
C ARG A 126 -17.19 -6.68 1.69
N SER A 127 -16.97 -5.36 1.64
CA SER A 127 -18.00 -4.39 2.03
C SER A 127 -18.04 -3.15 1.13
N PRO A 128 -18.23 -3.27 -0.20
CA PRO A 128 -18.24 -2.11 -1.10
C PRO A 128 -19.30 -1.06 -0.70
N GLU A 129 -20.47 -1.51 -0.23
CA GLU A 129 -21.64 -0.67 0.05
C GLU A 129 -21.67 -0.06 1.45
N ARG A 130 -20.90 -0.59 2.42
CA ARG A 130 -20.84 -0.01 3.79
C ARG A 130 -20.21 1.39 3.82
N PHE A 131 -19.64 1.84 2.71
CA PHE A 131 -18.97 3.12 2.59
C PHE A 131 -19.89 4.27 2.11
N LYS A 132 -21.09 3.96 1.58
CA LYS A 132 -22.08 4.99 1.20
C LYS A 132 -22.84 5.56 2.41
N LEU A 133 -22.93 4.81 3.51
CA LEU A 133 -23.81 5.13 4.65
C LEU A 133 -23.19 6.02 5.74
N ALA A 134 -21.90 6.37 5.66
CA ALA A 134 -21.26 7.23 6.67
C ALA A 134 -21.42 8.74 6.40
N ALA A 135 -22.03 9.12 5.26
CA ALA A 135 -22.25 10.53 4.88
C ALA A 135 -23.66 11.06 5.22
N GLY A 136 -24.54 10.24 5.81
CA GLY A 136 -25.96 10.57 5.97
C GLY A 136 -26.57 10.16 7.31
N ASP A 137 -26.02 10.64 8.43
CA ASP A 137 -26.83 10.89 9.64
C ASP A 137 -26.13 11.95 10.51
N ARG A 138 -26.11 13.19 10.02
CA ARG A 138 -26.21 14.35 10.90
C ARG A 138 -27.56 14.96 10.64
N ARG A 139 -28.56 14.39 11.31
CA ARG A 139 -29.84 15.06 11.53
C ARG A 139 -29.56 16.45 12.08
N ASP A 140 -30.18 17.41 11.40
CA ASP A 140 -30.52 18.71 11.94
C ASP A 140 -31.09 18.53 13.34
N ASP A 141 -30.43 19.12 14.33
CA ASP A 141 -31.08 19.49 15.57
C ASP A 141 -30.62 20.90 15.98
N GLN A 142 -31.52 21.82 15.60
CA GLN A 142 -32.01 22.97 16.37
C GLN A 142 -31.20 24.27 16.35
N ALA A 143 -31.77 25.20 15.58
CA ALA A 143 -31.90 26.60 15.94
C ALA A 143 -32.50 26.76 17.35
N TYR A 144 -31.77 27.41 18.25
CA TYR A 144 -32.16 28.63 18.96
C TYR A 144 -30.91 29.33 19.51
#